data_AF-A0A9X1XHN4-F1
#
_entry.id   AF-A0A9X1XHN4-F1
#
_cell.length_a   1.000
_cell.length_b   1.000
_cell.length_c   1.000
_cell.angle_alpha   90.00
_cell.angle_beta   90.00
_cell.angle_gamma   90.00
#
_symmetry.space_group_name_H-M   'P 1'
#
loop_
_entity.id
_entity.type
_entity.pdbx_description
1 polymer ?
#
loop_
_entity_poly.entity_id
_entity_poly.type
_entity_poly.pdbx_seq_one_letter_code
_entity_poly.pdbx_strand_id
1 'polypeptide(L)' 'MMVNLLFSLLIGVIFVLAGLIMKVKPPAKINPLYGYRTFRSMKNEKLWNEANTYSAGLMMKYGAAKQCSAGSSVY' A
#
# COMPACT_ATOMS: atom_id res chain seq x y z
N MET A 1 13.40 21.83 -10.11
CA MET A 1 13.54 20.46 -10.66
C MET A 1 14.06 19.46 -9.62
N MET A 2 15.16 19.76 -8.90
CA MET A 2 15.74 18.84 -7.89
C MET A 2 14.79 18.43 -6.75
N VAL A 3 13.98 19.37 -6.26
CA VAL A 3 13.09 19.16 -5.09
C VAL A 3 11.95 18.17 -5.41
N ASN A 4 11.42 18.18 -6.62
CA ASN A 4 10.35 17.27 -7.06
C ASN A 4 10.82 15.80 -7.11
N LEU A 5 12.11 15.58 -7.38
CA LEU A 5 12.71 14.26 -7.39
C LEU A 5 12.80 13.67 -5.98
N LEU A 6 13.18 14.49 -4.99
CA LEU A 6 13.20 14.13 -3.57
C LEU A 6 11.80 13.75 -3.07
N PHE A 7 10.76 14.52 -3.42
CA PHE A 7 9.38 14.19 -3.06
C PHE A 7 8.91 12.86 -3.68
N SER A 8 9.27 12.61 -4.95
CA SER A 8 8.88 11.37 -5.65
C SER A 8 9.55 10.12 -5.05
N LEU A 9 10.82 10.22 -4.66
CA LEU A 9 11.54 9.15 -3.96
C LEU A 9 10.99 8.91 -2.56
N LEU A 10 10.68 9.98 -1.81
CA LEU A 10 10.07 9.88 -0.48
C LEU A 10 8.73 9.14 -0.52
N ILE A 11 7.89 9.47 -1.49
CA ILE A 11 6.59 8.78 -1.69
C ILE A 11 6.82 7.29 -1.96
N GLY A 12 7.75 6.93 -2.85
CA GLY A 12 8.08 5.53 -3.12
C GLY A 12 8.51 4.76 -1.86
N VAL A 13 9.41 5.34 -1.06
CA VAL A 13 9.86 4.75 0.21
C VAL A 13 8.71 4.55 1.20
N ILE A 14 7.81 5.53 1.33
CA ILE A 14 6.63 5.42 2.19
C ILE A 14 5.73 4.26 1.76
N PHE A 15 5.49 4.08 0.46
CA PHE A 15 4.69 2.96 -0.06
C PHE A 15 5.36 1.60 0.18
N VAL A 16 6.69 1.50 0.05
CA VAL A 16 7.44 0.27 0.35
C VAL A 16 7.36 -0.07 1.84
N LEU A 17 7.55 0.92 2.72
CA LEU A 17 7.45 0.74 4.17
C LEU A 17 6.03 0.37 4.60
N ALA A 18 5.01 1.02 4.04
CA ALA A 18 3.61 0.70 4.30
C ALA A 18 3.28 -0.74 3.87
N GLY A 19 3.79 -1.19 2.71
CA GLY A 19 3.68 -2.57 2.26
C GLY A 19 4.34 -3.57 3.21
N LEU A 20 5.56 -3.27 3.69
CA LEU A 20 6.28 -4.12 4.65
C LEU A 20 5.53 -4.22 5.98
N ILE A 21 5.03 -3.11 6.51
CA ILE A 21 4.25 -3.09 7.76
C ILE A 21 2.98 -3.92 7.62
N MET A 22 2.24 -3.77 6.51
CA MET A 22 1.07 -4.61 6.23
C MET A 22 1.42 -6.10 6.12
N LYS A 23 2.62 -6.45 5.64
CA LYS A 23 3.07 -7.84 5.50
C LYS A 23 3.49 -8.45 6.85
N VAL A 24 4.09 -7.67 7.73
CA VAL A 24 4.56 -8.13 9.06
C VAL A 24 3.44 -8.13 10.09
N LYS A 25 2.56 -7.12 10.06
CA LYS A 25 1.38 -7.02 10.94
C LYS A 25 0.15 -6.75 10.08
N PRO A 26 -0.40 -7.80 9.44
CA PRO A 26 -1.68 -7.65 8.77
C PRO A 26 -2.72 -7.15 9.80
N PRO A 27 -3.61 -6.22 9.43
CA PRO A 27 -4.52 -5.58 10.36
C PRO A 27 -5.49 -6.62 10.91
N ALA A 28 -5.15 -7.20 12.07
CA ALA A 28 -5.91 -8.29 12.67
C ALA A 28 -7.28 -7.84 13.22
N LYS A 29 -7.43 -6.53 13.49
CA LYS A 29 -8.67 -5.94 14.03
C LYS A 29 -9.28 -4.99 13.02
N ILE A 30 -10.62 -4.98 12.97
CA ILE A 30 -11.38 -4.02 12.18
C ILE A 30 -11.11 -2.61 12.73
N ASN A 31 -10.54 -1.75 11.90
CA ASN A 31 -10.29 -0.35 12.25
C ASN A 31 -11.01 0.59 11.27
N PRO A 32 -11.90 1.48 11.73
CA PRO A 32 -12.59 2.42 10.84
C PRO A 32 -11.69 3.53 10.29
N LEU A 33 -10.50 3.78 10.86
CA LEU A 33 -9.57 4.79 10.36
C LEU A 33 -8.75 4.34 9.14
N TYR A 34 -8.40 3.05 9.04
CA TYR A 34 -7.50 2.55 8.00
C TYR A 34 -7.83 1.13 7.54
N GLY A 35 -7.36 0.74 6.36
CA GLY A 35 -7.60 -0.57 5.76
C GLY A 35 -8.71 -0.58 4.70
N TYR A 36 -9.04 -1.76 4.20
CA TYR A 36 -10.02 -1.96 3.13
C TYR A 36 -11.45 -1.92 3.69
N ARG A 37 -12.00 -0.71 3.78
CA ARG A 37 -13.26 -0.35 4.44
C ARG A 37 -14.47 -0.51 3.51
N THR A 38 -14.80 -1.73 3.14
CA THR A 38 -16.10 -2.04 2.53
C THR A 38 -17.02 -2.70 3.54
N PHE A 39 -18.34 -2.50 3.43
CA PHE A 39 -19.34 -3.10 4.32
C PHE A 39 -19.18 -4.64 4.44
N ARG A 40 -18.82 -5.28 3.32
CA ARG A 40 -18.56 -6.72 3.26
C ARG A 40 -17.26 -7.13 3.97
N SER A 41 -16.20 -6.33 3.83
CA SER A 41 -14.89 -6.56 4.47
C SER A 41 -14.97 -6.41 5.99
N MET A 42 -15.73 -5.43 6.49
CA MET A 42 -15.85 -5.15 7.93
C MET A 42 -16.84 -6.05 8.68
N LYS A 43 -17.46 -7.03 8.02
CA LYS A 43 -18.50 -7.89 8.64
C LYS A 43 -17.94 -8.87 9.69
N ASN A 44 -16.68 -9.30 9.54
CA ASN A 44 -15.99 -10.19 10.48
C ASN A 44 -14.48 -9.99 10.35
N GLU A 45 -13.73 -10.20 11.43
CA GLU A 45 -12.26 -10.09 11.45
C GLU A 45 -11.58 -10.98 10.41
N LYS A 46 -12.13 -12.17 10.13
CA LYS A 46 -11.59 -13.06 9.08
C LYS A 46 -11.70 -12.45 7.67
N LEU A 47 -12.87 -11.90 7.34
CA LEU A 47 -13.13 -11.21 6.06
C LEU A 47 -12.30 -9.94 5.95
N TRP A 48 -12.16 -9.20 7.04
CA TRP A 48 -11.33 -8.02 7.14
C TRP A 48 -9.86 -8.35 6.86
N ASN A 49 -9.35 -9.43 7.43
CA ASN A 49 -7.97 -9.85 7.26
C ASN A 49 -7.68 -10.33 5.82
N GLU A 50 -8.59 -11.11 5.21
CA GLU A 50 -8.47 -11.53 3.81
C GLU A 50 -8.50 -10.34 2.84
N ALA A 51 -9.47 -9.43 3.00
CA ALA A 51 -9.63 -8.29 2.12
C ALA A 51 -8.45 -7.30 2.22
N ASN A 52 -7.95 -7.06 3.44
CA ASN A 52 -6.76 -6.23 3.64
C ASN A 52 -5.49 -6.90 3.11
N THR A 53 -5.33 -8.21 3.28
CA THR A 53 -4.19 -8.96 2.72
C THR A 53 -4.18 -8.89 1.18
N TYR A 54 -5.35 -9.06 0.55
CA TYR A 54 -5.51 -8.91 -0.89
C TYR A 54 -5.16 -7.48 -1.36
N SER A 55 -5.69 -6.47 -0.65
CA SER A 55 -5.39 -5.06 -0.92
C SER A 55 -3.89 -4.75 -0.78
N ALA A 56 -3.20 -5.31 0.22
CA ALA A 56 -1.75 -5.16 0.39
C ALA A 56 -0.97 -5.73 -0.80
N GLY A 57 -1.36 -6.93 -1.26
CA GLY A 57 -0.76 -7.56 -2.42
C GLY A 57 -0.91 -6.72 -3.69
N LEU A 58 -2.08 -6.11 -3.90
CA LEU A 58 -2.28 -5.13 -4.97
C LEU A 58 -1.36 -3.93 -4.81
N MET A 59 -1.32 -3.34 -3.61
CA MET A 59 -0.54 -2.13 -3.33
C MET A 59 0.96 -2.35 -3.58
N MET A 60 1.50 -3.52 -3.25
CA MET A 60 2.87 -3.90 -3.59
C MET A 60 3.08 -4.04 -5.10
N LYS A 61 2.15 -4.70 -5.83
CA LYS A 61 2.26 -4.87 -7.28
C LYS A 61 2.24 -3.52 -8.01
N TYR A 62 1.32 -2.62 -7.65
CA TYR A 62 1.22 -1.30 -8.25
C TYR A 62 2.36 -0.37 -7.81
N GLY A 63 2.82 -0.47 -6.55
CA GLY A 63 3.98 0.27 -6.05
C GLY A 63 5.27 -0.10 -6.79
N ALA A 64 5.53 -1.40 -6.97
CA ALA A 64 6.68 -1.88 -7.74
C ALA A 64 6.63 -1.44 -9.22
N ALA A 65 5.45 -1.49 -9.85
CA ALA A 65 5.25 -1.00 -11.22
C ALA A 65 5.51 0.51 -11.33
N LYS A 66 5.04 1.30 -10.35
CA LYS A 66 5.30 2.76 -10.30
C LYS A 66 6.80 3.07 -10.19
N GLN A 67 7.53 2.31 -9.38
CA GLN A 67 8.98 2.48 -9.22
C GLN A 67 9.74 2.19 -10.52
N CYS A 68 9.29 1.21 -11.31
CA CYS A 68 9.86 0.90 -12.61
C CYS A 68 9.58 2.02 -13.66
N SER A 69 8.40 2.62 -13.63
CA SER A 69 8.03 3.70 -14.57
C SER A 69 8.72 5.04 -14.30
N ALA A 70 9.15 5.30 -13.06
CA ALA A 70 9.88 6.51 -12.70
C ALA A 70 11.28 6.57 -13.35
N GLY A 71 11.84 5.43 -13.74
CA GLY A 71 13.06 5.36 -14.54
C GLY A 71 12.88 5.72 -16.02
N SER A 72 11.62 5.82 -16.50
CA SER A 72 11.30 6.09 -17.91
C SER A 72 10.98 7.56 -18.19
N SER A 73 10.80 8.40 -17.16
CA SER A 73 10.61 9.85 -17.31
C SER A 73 11.96 10.60 -17.39
N VAL A 74 12.93 9.99 -18.08
CA VAL A 74 14.26 10.54 -18.38
C VAL A 74 14.33 11.07 -19.82
N TYR A 75 13.21 11.12 -20.53
CA TYR A 75 13.06 11.81 -21.81
C TYR A 75 11.86 12.77 -21.76
#